data_AF-A0A8S2WFR0-F1
#
_entry.id   AF-A0A8S2WFR0-F1
#
_cell.length_a   1.000
_cell.length_b   1.000
_cell.length_c   1.000
_cell.angle_alpha   90.00
_cell.angle_beta   90.00
_cell.angle_gamma   90.00
#
_symmetry.space_group_name_H-M   'P 1'
#
loop_
_entity.id
_entity.type
_entity.pdbx_description
1 polymer ?
#
loop_
_entity_poly.entity_id
_entity_poly.type
_entity_poly.pdbx_seq_one_letter_code
_entity_poly.pdbx_strand_id
1 'polypeptide(L)'
;MYRDVKIEKNLGRTNKYPKIQFDYQSFDYDHLYFTGTLMHSIDFRKSSGGFIHGFRYLTQTLYRIFEYRYHKIKWSSMTFSWYSLTNYLIKRMNEADGIYQMFGQLVDVILIDRINRQCRFIDEYPARLLPRLEEITGYRSENLLLLNMQYGMNYSGAGRDVFAFDRVSASVDTADRSNFLHPVLYYYDSSLEEIDFENVKAGFLPLKSSTRIHHIIENVLTLWMEPTEHVLPLRVFLENILNVNLQQQTVISYARKKMLQQKLNIPVRVYSAM
;
A
#
# COMPACT_ATOMS: atom_id res chain seq x y z
N MET A 1 42.22 -7.35 15.67
CA MET A 1 41.73 -6.35 16.63
C MET A 1 40.24 -6.17 16.37
N TYR A 2 39.37 -6.83 17.13
CA TYR A 2 37.92 -6.61 17.00
C TYR A 2 37.63 -5.22 17.59
N ARG A 3 37.22 -4.27 16.75
CA ARG A 3 36.65 -3.01 17.23
C ARG A 3 35.28 -3.35 17.81
N ASP A 4 35.01 -2.93 19.04
CA ASP A 4 33.65 -2.98 19.59
C ASP A 4 32.73 -2.15 18.70
N VAL A 5 31.85 -2.84 17.97
CA VAL A 5 30.84 -2.22 17.13
C VAL A 5 29.76 -1.67 18.05
N LYS A 6 29.71 -0.34 18.21
CA LYS A 6 28.68 0.34 19.00
C LYS A 6 27.52 0.70 18.09
N ILE A 7 26.37 0.07 18.30
CA ILE A 7 25.14 0.35 17.54
C ILE A 7 24.30 1.39 18.29
N GLU A 8 23.98 2.50 17.62
CA GLU A 8 23.04 3.48 18.14
C GLU A 8 21.65 2.83 18.30
N LYS A 9 21.00 3.07 19.44
CA LYS A 9 19.64 2.61 19.71
C LYS A 9 18.65 3.76 19.52
N ASN A 10 17.39 3.43 19.24
CA ASN A 10 16.35 4.45 19.23
C ASN A 10 16.17 5.09 20.62
N LEU A 11 15.42 6.18 20.68
CA LEU A 11 15.08 6.85 21.94
C LEU A 11 13.68 6.45 22.43
N GLY A 12 13.40 6.70 23.71
CA GLY A 12 12.08 6.50 24.30
C GLY A 12 11.61 5.04 24.30
N ARG A 13 10.34 4.81 23.90
CA ARG A 13 9.68 3.48 23.96
C ARG A 13 10.28 2.43 23.00
N THR A 14 11.09 2.85 22.04
CA THR A 14 11.78 1.96 21.09
C THR A 14 13.25 1.74 21.41
N ASN A 15 13.74 2.20 22.59
CA ASN A 15 15.16 2.12 22.98
C ASN A 15 15.76 0.70 23.06
N LYS A 16 14.91 -0.33 23.10
CA LYS A 16 15.33 -1.73 23.00
C LYS A 16 15.77 -2.15 21.59
N TYR A 17 15.46 -1.34 20.58
CA TYR A 17 15.79 -1.59 19.18
C TYR A 17 16.94 -0.73 18.68
N PRO A 18 17.75 -1.24 17.73
CA PRO A 18 18.73 -0.42 17.02
C PRO A 18 18.01 0.66 16.21
N LYS A 19 18.69 1.79 16.02
CA LYS A 19 18.30 2.82 15.07
C LYS A 19 18.73 2.36 13.69
N ILE A 20 17.78 2.16 12.78
CA ILE A 20 18.01 1.61 11.45
C ILE A 20 17.27 2.41 10.40
N GLN A 21 17.82 2.44 9.19
CA GLN A 21 17.22 3.05 8.01
C GLN A 21 16.02 2.20 7.51
N PHE A 22 15.18 2.73 6.61
CA PHE A 22 14.01 1.99 6.11
C PHE A 22 14.34 0.83 5.17
N ASP A 23 15.57 0.77 4.67
CA ASP A 23 16.12 -0.41 3.98
C ASP A 23 16.81 -1.38 4.95
N TYR A 24 16.60 -1.19 6.26
CA TYR A 24 17.07 -2.01 7.37
C TYR A 24 18.59 -1.97 7.59
N GLN A 25 19.28 -1.04 6.94
CA GLN A 25 20.70 -0.79 7.17
C GLN A 25 20.92 -0.03 8.48
N SER A 26 22.09 -0.22 9.09
CA SER A 26 22.59 0.65 10.16
C SER A 26 22.70 2.10 9.68
N PHE A 27 22.47 3.04 10.59
CA PHE A 27 22.89 4.44 10.38
C PHE A 27 24.39 4.63 10.58
N ASP A 28 25.01 3.80 11.44
CA ASP A 28 26.40 3.98 11.88
C ASP A 28 27.42 3.30 10.96
N TYR A 29 27.00 2.28 10.21
CA TYR A 29 27.91 1.39 9.49
C TYR A 29 27.35 0.99 8.13
N ASP A 30 28.17 1.18 7.10
CA ASP A 30 27.86 0.66 5.77
C ASP A 30 27.87 -0.86 5.74
N HIS A 31 26.96 -1.42 4.95
CA HIS A 31 26.81 -2.87 4.75
C HIS A 31 26.46 -3.68 6.00
N LEU A 32 26.12 -3.04 7.11
CA LEU A 32 25.55 -3.69 8.29
C LEU A 32 24.03 -3.59 8.26
N TYR A 33 23.33 -4.71 8.28
CA TYR A 33 21.86 -4.77 8.23
C TYR A 33 21.30 -5.53 9.41
N PHE A 34 20.06 -5.20 9.74
CA PHE A 34 19.32 -5.82 10.83
C PHE A 34 18.18 -6.64 10.27
N THR A 35 18.02 -7.86 10.80
CA THR A 35 16.91 -8.76 10.47
C THR A 35 16.21 -9.24 11.74
N GLY A 36 15.09 -9.92 11.61
CA GLY A 36 14.37 -10.43 12.77
C GLY A 36 13.56 -9.36 13.48
N THR A 37 13.39 -9.57 14.79
CA THR A 37 12.71 -8.63 15.69
C THR A 37 13.37 -7.24 15.72
N LEU A 38 14.63 -7.11 15.27
CA LEU A 38 15.34 -5.82 15.19
C LEU A 38 14.75 -4.91 14.10
N MET A 39 14.16 -5.47 13.05
CA MET A 39 13.45 -4.71 12.00
C MET A 39 12.15 -4.10 12.53
N HIS A 40 11.60 -4.64 13.62
CA HIS A 40 10.40 -4.12 14.27
C HIS A 40 10.60 -2.71 14.87
N SER A 41 11.82 -2.18 14.83
CA SER A 41 12.12 -0.80 15.18
C SER A 41 11.32 0.21 14.35
N ILE A 42 11.08 -0.07 13.07
CA ILE A 42 10.41 0.82 12.12
C ILE A 42 8.89 0.85 12.35
N ASP A 43 8.31 -0.33 12.60
CA ASP A 43 6.86 -0.54 12.69
C ASP A 43 6.38 -0.89 14.12
N PHE A 44 7.19 -0.59 15.15
CA PHE A 44 6.83 -0.83 16.54
C PHE A 44 5.46 -0.25 16.90
N ARG A 45 4.53 -1.12 17.33
CA ARG A 45 3.12 -0.79 17.63
C ARG A 45 2.36 -0.15 16.46
N LYS A 46 2.86 -0.30 15.23
CA LYS A 46 2.21 0.18 14.00
C LYS A 46 1.76 -0.96 13.11
N SER A 47 2.54 -2.04 13.04
CA SER A 47 2.25 -3.22 12.22
C SER A 47 2.84 -4.49 12.85
N SER A 48 2.92 -5.57 12.09
CA SER A 48 3.15 -6.93 12.61
C SER A 48 4.61 -7.41 12.56
N GLY A 49 5.59 -6.52 12.32
CA GLY A 49 7.00 -6.88 12.18
C GLY A 49 7.63 -7.55 13.41
N GLY A 50 6.99 -7.44 14.58
CA GLY A 50 7.39 -8.09 15.82
C GLY A 50 6.99 -9.56 15.95
N PHE A 51 6.17 -10.08 15.02
CA PHE A 51 5.64 -11.44 15.03
C PHE A 51 6.17 -12.27 13.86
N ILE A 52 6.04 -13.60 13.94
CA ILE A 52 6.61 -14.55 12.95
C ILE A 52 6.16 -14.28 11.51
N HIS A 53 4.90 -13.89 11.33
CA HIS A 53 4.36 -13.57 10.01
C HIS A 53 4.95 -12.27 9.46
N GLY A 54 5.09 -11.21 10.26
CA GLY A 54 5.73 -9.97 9.81
C GLY A 54 7.22 -10.14 9.53
N PHE A 55 7.91 -10.91 10.36
CA PHE A 55 9.33 -11.27 10.15
C PHE A 55 9.57 -11.89 8.77
N ARG A 56 8.70 -12.81 8.33
CA ARG A 56 8.80 -13.47 7.04
C ARG A 56 8.88 -12.45 5.90
N TYR A 57 7.93 -11.52 5.83
CA TYR A 57 7.89 -10.56 4.73
C TYR A 57 8.99 -9.51 4.84
N LEU A 58 9.31 -9.03 6.04
CA LEU A 58 10.41 -8.09 6.21
C LEU A 58 11.74 -8.70 5.73
N THR A 59 12.00 -9.97 6.05
CA THR A 59 13.19 -10.69 5.59
C THR A 59 13.17 -10.88 4.07
N GLN A 60 12.02 -11.20 3.49
CA GLN A 60 11.85 -11.31 2.04
C GLN A 60 12.10 -9.97 1.33
N THR A 61 11.58 -8.88 1.88
CA THR A 61 11.85 -7.52 1.39
C THR A 61 13.35 -7.21 1.45
N LEU A 62 14.02 -7.46 2.56
CA LEU A 62 15.46 -7.24 2.70
C LEU A 62 16.27 -8.05 1.68
N TYR A 63 15.89 -9.31 1.46
CA TYR A 63 16.49 -10.15 0.43
C TYR A 63 16.37 -9.52 -0.97
N ARG A 64 15.18 -9.04 -1.34
CA ARG A 64 14.96 -8.37 -2.64
C ARG A 64 15.73 -7.05 -2.78
N ILE A 65 15.88 -6.30 -1.68
CA ILE A 65 16.76 -5.11 -1.66
C ILE A 65 18.20 -5.51 -1.98
N PHE A 66 18.68 -6.63 -1.42
CA PHE A 66 20.03 -7.14 -1.68
C PHE A 66 20.22 -7.65 -3.11
N GLU A 67 19.23 -8.34 -3.67
CA GLU A 67 19.24 -8.80 -5.06
C GLU A 67 19.56 -7.66 -6.03
N TYR A 68 18.89 -6.53 -5.90
CA TYR A 68 19.18 -5.38 -6.76
C TYR A 68 20.48 -4.68 -6.36
N ARG A 69 20.68 -4.42 -5.07
CA ARG A 69 21.85 -3.66 -4.57
C ARG A 69 23.17 -4.31 -4.96
N TYR A 70 23.32 -5.62 -4.73
CA TYR A 70 24.58 -6.35 -4.87
C TYR A 70 24.70 -7.18 -6.14
N HIS A 71 23.57 -7.61 -6.74
CA HIS A 71 23.58 -8.50 -7.89
C HIS A 71 22.92 -7.89 -9.13
N LYS A 72 22.35 -6.68 -9.03
CA LYS A 72 21.59 -6.01 -10.11
C LYS A 72 20.44 -6.86 -10.66
N ILE A 73 19.96 -7.81 -9.85
CA ILE A 73 18.76 -8.58 -10.13
C ILE A 73 17.57 -7.66 -9.82
N LYS A 74 16.79 -7.33 -10.85
CA LYS A 74 15.61 -6.46 -10.69
C LYS A 74 14.60 -7.11 -9.75
N TRP A 75 13.89 -6.28 -9.00
CA TRP A 75 12.78 -6.74 -8.17
C TRP A 75 11.79 -7.54 -9.02
N SER A 76 11.32 -8.68 -8.52
CA SER A 76 10.34 -9.50 -9.25
C SER A 76 9.15 -8.64 -9.68
N SER A 77 8.79 -8.71 -10.95
CA SER A 77 7.64 -7.95 -11.46
C SER A 77 6.87 -8.71 -12.52
N MET A 78 5.58 -8.43 -12.59
CA MET A 78 4.67 -8.97 -13.59
C MET A 78 4.14 -7.84 -14.47
N THR A 79 4.27 -7.98 -15.78
CA THR A 79 3.66 -7.04 -16.73
C THR A 79 2.37 -7.63 -17.30
N PHE A 80 1.32 -6.81 -17.38
CA PHE A 80 0.05 -7.19 -17.99
C PHE A 80 -0.65 -5.97 -18.60
N SER A 81 -1.60 -6.20 -19.50
CA SER A 81 -2.38 -5.11 -20.08
C SER A 81 -3.22 -4.41 -19.02
N TRP A 82 -3.30 -3.07 -19.07
CA TRP A 82 -4.12 -2.30 -18.13
C TRP A 82 -5.62 -2.67 -18.14
N TYR A 83 -6.12 -3.37 -19.17
CA TYR A 83 -7.50 -3.88 -19.25
C TYR A 83 -7.74 -5.00 -18.23
N SER A 84 -6.68 -5.71 -17.84
CA SER A 84 -6.73 -6.75 -16.80
C SER A 84 -6.59 -6.19 -15.39
N LEU A 85 -6.33 -4.88 -15.22
CA LEU A 85 -5.98 -4.28 -13.93
C LEU A 85 -7.07 -4.45 -12.88
N THR A 86 -8.34 -4.31 -13.25
CA THR A 86 -9.46 -4.49 -12.29
C THR A 86 -9.47 -5.91 -11.74
N ASN A 87 -9.43 -6.92 -12.61
CA ASN A 87 -9.46 -8.33 -12.21
C ASN A 87 -8.21 -8.71 -11.42
N TYR A 88 -7.05 -8.17 -11.82
CA TYR A 88 -5.80 -8.37 -11.12
C TYR A 88 -5.85 -7.84 -9.68
N LEU A 89 -6.32 -6.59 -9.49
CA LEU A 89 -6.43 -5.99 -8.16
C LEU A 89 -7.44 -6.71 -7.28
N ILE A 90 -8.61 -7.08 -7.82
CA ILE A 90 -9.59 -7.88 -7.07
C ILE A 90 -8.97 -9.19 -6.60
N LYS A 91 -8.29 -9.93 -7.49
CA LYS A 91 -7.59 -11.15 -7.11
C LYS A 91 -6.55 -10.88 -6.02
N ARG A 92 -5.67 -9.88 -6.25
CA ARG A 92 -4.58 -9.56 -5.32
C ARG A 92 -5.10 -9.16 -3.94
N MET A 93 -6.13 -8.33 -3.84
CA MET A 93 -6.72 -7.92 -2.56
C MET A 93 -7.22 -9.10 -1.72
N ASN A 94 -7.72 -10.16 -2.37
CA ASN A 94 -8.26 -11.34 -1.69
C ASN A 94 -7.19 -12.41 -1.39
N GLU A 95 -6.00 -12.34 -2.01
CA GLU A 95 -4.94 -13.35 -1.88
C GLU A 95 -3.63 -12.81 -1.27
N ALA A 96 -3.46 -11.49 -1.18
CA ALA A 96 -2.21 -10.87 -0.75
C ALA A 96 -1.98 -11.02 0.76
N ASP A 97 -1.09 -11.92 1.13
CA ASP A 97 -0.73 -12.20 2.50
C ASP A 97 0.28 -11.15 3.03
N GLY A 98 1.24 -10.71 2.20
CA GLY A 98 2.28 -9.74 2.60
C GLY A 98 1.76 -8.38 3.06
N ILE A 99 1.04 -7.67 2.20
CA ILE A 99 0.48 -6.35 2.55
C ILE A 99 -0.62 -6.45 3.61
N TYR A 100 -1.32 -7.59 3.71
CA TYR A 100 -2.30 -7.83 4.78
C TYR A 100 -1.61 -7.92 6.14
N GLN A 101 -0.54 -8.69 6.23
CA GLN A 101 0.20 -8.90 7.49
C GLN A 101 1.06 -7.69 7.86
N MET A 102 1.64 -7.03 6.87
CA MET A 102 2.49 -5.82 7.01
C MET A 102 1.74 -4.55 6.60
N PHE A 103 0.47 -4.46 7.00
CA PHE A 103 -0.41 -3.33 6.70
C PHE A 103 0.25 -1.99 7.01
N GLY A 104 0.12 -1.03 6.10
CA GLY A 104 0.71 0.30 6.20
C GLY A 104 2.25 0.37 6.20
N GLN A 105 2.96 -0.77 6.09
CA GLN A 105 4.43 -0.82 5.98
C GLN A 105 4.87 -1.31 4.61
N LEU A 106 4.23 -2.37 4.10
CA LEU A 106 4.41 -2.86 2.74
C LEU A 106 3.21 -2.49 1.89
N VAL A 107 3.48 -2.13 0.65
CA VAL A 107 2.49 -1.81 -0.37
C VAL A 107 2.79 -2.59 -1.64
N ASP A 108 1.77 -2.92 -2.41
CA ASP A 108 1.98 -3.33 -3.78
C ASP A 108 2.00 -2.11 -4.69
N VAL A 109 2.89 -2.12 -5.67
CA VAL A 109 3.22 -1.01 -6.54
C VAL A 109 2.85 -1.38 -7.97
N ILE A 110 1.98 -0.59 -8.59
CA ILE A 110 1.56 -0.74 -9.99
C ILE A 110 2.05 0.48 -10.78
N LEU A 111 3.06 0.25 -11.60
CA LEU A 111 3.58 1.24 -12.53
C LEU A 111 2.75 1.22 -13.82
N ILE A 112 2.15 2.34 -14.15
CA ILE A 112 1.25 2.47 -15.30
C ILE A 112 2.02 3.07 -16.48
N ASP A 113 2.15 2.29 -17.54
CA ASP A 113 2.66 2.75 -18.82
C ASP A 113 1.48 3.13 -19.72
N ARG A 114 1.24 4.44 -19.84
CA ARG A 114 0.14 4.98 -20.65
C ARG A 114 0.37 4.84 -22.15
N ILE A 115 1.63 4.79 -22.59
CA ILE A 115 1.99 4.72 -24.01
C ILE A 115 1.70 3.31 -24.52
N ASN A 116 2.22 2.30 -23.81
CA ASN A 116 2.09 0.89 -24.20
C ASN A 116 0.82 0.22 -23.66
N ARG A 117 0.02 0.94 -22.85
CA ARG A 117 -1.22 0.42 -22.24
C ARG A 117 -0.97 -0.81 -21.36
N GLN A 118 0.15 -0.79 -20.66
CA GLN A 118 0.59 -1.87 -19.78
C GLN A 118 0.68 -1.38 -18.34
N CYS A 119 0.53 -2.33 -17.43
CA CYS A 119 0.83 -2.17 -16.02
C CYS A 119 1.98 -3.11 -15.67
N ARG A 120 2.93 -2.63 -14.86
CA ARG A 120 3.93 -3.46 -14.20
C ARG A 120 3.63 -3.49 -12.72
N PHE A 121 3.40 -4.68 -12.20
CA PHE A 121 3.15 -4.93 -10.79
C PHE A 121 4.43 -5.37 -10.08
N ILE A 122 4.66 -4.80 -8.91
CA ILE A 122 5.75 -5.09 -7.98
C ILE A 122 5.09 -5.34 -6.63
N ASP A 123 5.26 -6.54 -6.09
CA ASP A 123 4.73 -6.94 -4.79
C ASP A 123 5.58 -6.46 -3.62
N GLU A 124 4.91 -6.15 -2.51
CA GLU A 124 5.48 -6.11 -1.16
C GLU A 124 6.67 -5.16 -1.01
N TYR A 125 6.53 -3.95 -1.55
CA TYR A 125 7.53 -2.90 -1.50
C TYR A 125 7.39 -2.02 -0.24
N PRO A 126 8.48 -1.60 0.43
CA PRO A 126 8.39 -0.75 1.61
C PRO A 126 7.85 0.63 1.27
N ALA A 127 6.73 1.01 1.89
CA ALA A 127 6.07 2.28 1.65
C ALA A 127 7.01 3.48 1.84
N ARG A 128 7.88 3.42 2.85
CA ARG A 128 8.81 4.50 3.17
C ARG A 128 10.00 4.61 2.19
N LEU A 129 10.22 3.60 1.36
CA LEU A 129 11.26 3.61 0.33
C LEU A 129 10.72 4.01 -1.04
N LEU A 130 9.44 4.36 -1.18
CA LEU A 130 8.83 4.73 -2.47
C LEU A 130 9.61 5.82 -3.24
N PRO A 131 10.19 6.86 -2.61
CA PRO A 131 11.04 7.82 -3.33
C PRO A 131 12.27 7.20 -4.00
N ARG A 132 12.74 6.04 -3.49
CA ARG A 132 13.89 5.28 -3.98
C ARG A 132 13.47 4.07 -4.82
N LEU A 133 12.25 4.05 -5.35
CA LEU A 133 11.72 2.91 -6.11
C LEU A 133 12.63 2.54 -7.29
N GLU A 134 13.07 3.52 -8.08
CA GLU A 134 13.96 3.28 -9.23
C GLU A 134 15.33 2.74 -8.78
N GLU A 135 15.89 3.31 -7.71
CA GLU A 135 17.18 2.92 -7.14
C GLU A 135 17.18 1.50 -6.55
N ILE A 136 16.04 1.02 -6.08
CA ILE A 136 15.93 -0.27 -5.40
C ILE A 136 15.35 -1.37 -6.30
N THR A 137 14.53 -1.01 -7.29
CA THR A 137 13.86 -1.99 -8.15
C THR A 137 14.40 -2.01 -9.59
N GLY A 138 15.02 -0.91 -10.04
CA GLY A 138 15.43 -0.72 -11.42
C GLY A 138 14.26 -0.44 -12.38
N TYR A 139 13.12 0.04 -11.86
CA TYR A 139 11.95 0.45 -12.62
C TYR A 139 11.59 1.91 -12.33
N ARG A 140 11.29 2.66 -13.38
CA ARG A 140 10.84 4.05 -13.31
C ARG A 140 9.42 4.18 -13.85
N SER A 141 8.60 4.99 -13.20
CA SER A 141 7.34 5.47 -13.75
C SER A 141 6.90 6.74 -13.04
N GLU A 142 6.27 7.64 -13.80
CA GLU A 142 5.62 8.85 -13.28
C GLU A 142 4.16 8.60 -12.87
N ASN A 143 3.59 7.47 -13.30
CA ASN A 143 2.20 7.10 -13.02
C ASN A 143 2.21 5.86 -12.12
N LEU A 144 1.93 6.08 -10.85
CA LEU A 144 2.01 5.08 -9.82
C LEU A 144 0.66 4.87 -9.15
N LEU A 145 0.17 3.64 -9.18
CA LEU A 145 -0.96 3.19 -8.40
C LEU A 145 -0.45 2.26 -7.30
N LEU A 146 -0.79 2.54 -6.06
CA LEU A 146 -0.42 1.73 -4.90
C LEU A 146 -1.64 1.03 -4.36
N LEU A 147 -1.46 -0.22 -3.95
CA LEU A 147 -2.42 -0.96 -3.15
C LEU A 147 -1.85 -1.11 -1.73
N ASN A 148 -2.54 -0.50 -0.76
CA ASN A 148 -2.18 -0.54 0.65
C ASN A 148 -3.32 -1.19 1.45
N MET A 149 -3.00 -2.03 2.42
CA MET A 149 -3.97 -2.44 3.45
C MET A 149 -3.81 -1.53 4.65
N GLN A 150 -4.91 -0.96 5.15
CA GLN A 150 -4.89 -0.04 6.27
C GLN A 150 -6.11 -0.17 7.18
N TYR A 151 -5.91 0.10 8.46
CA TYR A 151 -6.99 0.32 9.41
C TYR A 151 -7.45 1.78 9.35
N GLY A 152 -8.70 2.03 9.71
CA GLY A 152 -9.18 3.40 9.92
C GLY A 152 -8.50 4.07 11.10
N MET A 153 -8.48 5.41 11.08
CA MET A 153 -7.80 6.22 12.10
C MET A 153 -8.35 6.02 13.52
N ASN A 154 -9.57 5.52 13.64
CA ASN A 154 -10.26 5.28 14.90
C ASN A 154 -10.28 3.79 15.31
N TYR A 155 -9.53 2.92 14.61
CA TYR A 155 -9.61 1.48 14.81
C TYR A 155 -9.16 1.05 16.21
N SER A 156 -8.00 1.54 16.63
CA SER A 156 -7.39 1.20 17.91
C SER A 156 -6.66 2.40 18.51
N GLY A 157 -6.42 2.35 19.83
CA GLY A 157 -5.74 3.40 20.56
C GLY A 157 -6.39 3.70 21.92
N ALA A 158 -5.67 4.44 22.75
CA ALA A 158 -6.20 4.87 24.04
C ALA A 158 -7.44 5.75 23.84
N GLY A 159 -8.54 5.45 24.55
CA GLY A 159 -9.79 6.21 24.49
C GLY A 159 -10.67 5.92 23.27
N ARG A 160 -10.35 4.91 22.45
CA ARG A 160 -11.24 4.45 21.36
C ARG A 160 -12.20 3.39 21.88
N ASP A 161 -13.49 3.57 21.63
CA ASP A 161 -14.51 2.57 21.95
C ASP A 161 -14.55 1.49 20.87
N VAL A 162 -14.14 0.29 21.25
CA VAL A 162 -14.12 -0.89 20.37
C VAL A 162 -15.52 -1.49 20.16
N PHE A 163 -16.52 -1.07 20.94
CA PHE A 163 -17.90 -1.55 20.87
C PHE A 163 -18.87 -0.49 20.32
N ALA A 164 -18.37 0.63 19.79
CA ALA A 164 -19.20 1.68 19.21
C ALA A 164 -20.10 1.13 18.08
N PHE A 165 -21.37 1.54 18.05
CA PHE A 165 -22.36 1.03 17.09
C PHE A 165 -22.09 1.47 15.64
N ASP A 166 -21.39 2.58 15.43
CA ASP A 166 -21.03 3.17 14.14
C ASP A 166 -19.59 2.80 13.71
N ARG A 167 -19.01 1.75 14.32
CA ARG A 167 -17.63 1.32 14.07
C ARG A 167 -17.43 0.69 12.69
N VAL A 168 -18.50 0.28 12.02
CA VAL A 168 -18.46 -0.35 10.70
C VAL A 168 -19.10 0.59 9.67
N SER A 169 -18.40 0.84 8.57
CA SER A 169 -18.95 1.48 7.41
C SER A 169 -19.77 0.48 6.60
N ALA A 170 -21.03 0.82 6.31
CA ALA A 170 -21.98 -0.07 5.66
C ALA A 170 -22.31 0.31 4.20
N SER A 171 -21.66 1.36 3.66
CA SER A 171 -21.91 1.85 2.30
C SER A 171 -20.62 2.21 1.59
N VAL A 172 -20.61 1.99 0.27
CA VAL A 172 -19.55 2.43 -0.65
C VAL A 172 -19.27 3.93 -0.52
N ASP A 173 -20.30 4.74 -0.27
CA ASP A 173 -20.21 6.21 -0.21
C ASP A 173 -19.40 6.69 1.01
N THR A 174 -19.30 5.82 2.03
CA THR A 174 -18.60 6.04 3.29
C THR A 174 -17.38 5.13 3.43
N ALA A 175 -16.87 4.55 2.33
CA ALA A 175 -15.72 3.66 2.35
C ALA A 175 -14.46 4.33 2.92
N ASP A 176 -14.32 5.66 2.79
CA ASP A 176 -13.25 6.46 3.42
C ASP A 176 -13.27 6.41 4.96
N ARG A 177 -14.40 6.02 5.54
CA ARG A 177 -14.61 5.89 6.98
C ARG A 177 -14.51 4.45 7.47
N SER A 178 -14.13 3.51 6.60
CA SER A 178 -13.88 2.12 6.99
C SER A 178 -12.87 2.07 8.13
N ASN A 179 -13.18 1.30 9.14
CA ASN A 179 -12.43 1.27 10.39
C ASN A 179 -11.55 0.03 10.54
N PHE A 180 -12.05 -1.13 10.15
CA PHE A 180 -11.33 -2.38 10.04
C PHE A 180 -10.34 -2.36 8.88
N LEU A 181 -9.50 -3.40 8.82
CA LEU A 181 -8.50 -3.54 7.78
C LEU A 181 -9.21 -3.61 6.43
N HIS A 182 -8.89 -2.67 5.55
CA HIS A 182 -9.44 -2.62 4.21
C HIS A 182 -8.38 -2.15 3.21
N PRO A 183 -8.53 -2.51 1.93
CA PRO A 183 -7.60 -2.06 0.92
C PRO A 183 -7.93 -0.64 0.46
N VAL A 184 -6.88 0.14 0.25
CA VAL A 184 -6.94 1.52 -0.21
C VAL A 184 -5.94 1.72 -1.33
N LEU A 185 -6.46 2.26 -2.43
CA LEU A 185 -5.67 2.60 -3.59
C LEU A 185 -5.25 4.05 -3.55
N TYR A 186 -3.95 4.30 -3.76
CA TYR A 186 -3.39 5.64 -3.88
C TYR A 186 -2.81 5.80 -5.28
N TYR A 187 -3.28 6.78 -6.03
CA TYR A 187 -2.76 7.09 -7.35
C TYR A 187 -2.00 8.42 -7.34
N TYR A 188 -0.73 8.35 -7.73
CA TYR A 188 0.16 9.49 -7.95
C TYR A 188 0.41 9.62 -9.46
N ASP A 189 0.12 10.79 -10.00
CA ASP A 189 0.23 11.15 -11.42
C ASP A 189 1.53 11.90 -11.79
N SER A 190 2.45 12.01 -10.84
CA SER A 190 3.76 12.63 -11.05
C SER A 190 4.78 12.04 -10.10
N SER A 191 6.03 12.47 -10.23
CA SER A 191 7.16 12.06 -9.38
C SER A 191 6.85 12.14 -7.87
N LEU A 192 7.49 11.25 -7.11
CA LEU A 192 7.39 11.17 -5.66
C LEU A 192 8.47 11.98 -4.93
N GLU A 193 9.39 12.63 -5.65
CA GLU A 193 10.55 13.34 -5.08
C GLU A 193 10.17 14.43 -4.05
N GLU A 194 9.04 15.11 -4.25
CA GLU A 194 8.58 16.19 -3.37
C GLU A 194 7.71 15.70 -2.20
N ILE A 195 7.53 14.38 -2.06
CA ILE A 195 6.62 13.80 -1.09
C ILE A 195 7.40 13.24 0.11
N ASP A 196 7.08 13.72 1.30
CA ASP A 196 7.71 13.24 2.54
C ASP A 196 7.15 11.87 2.97
N PHE A 197 7.86 10.80 2.60
CA PHE A 197 7.59 9.43 3.04
C PHE A 197 8.27 9.04 4.37
N GLU A 198 9.08 9.92 4.98
CA GLU A 198 9.64 9.69 6.33
C GLU A 198 8.52 9.75 7.38
N ASN A 199 7.53 10.61 7.15
CA ASN A 199 6.42 10.85 8.07
C ASN A 199 5.13 10.09 7.71
N VAL A 200 5.24 8.84 7.22
CA VAL A 200 4.07 7.93 7.09
C VAL A 200 3.49 7.66 8.48
N LYS A 201 2.41 8.38 8.83
CA LYS A 201 1.70 8.28 10.10
C LYS A 201 0.69 7.14 10.03
N ALA A 202 0.76 6.21 10.97
CA ALA A 202 -0.23 5.14 11.14
C ALA A 202 -0.60 4.34 9.86
N GLY A 203 0.34 4.21 8.92
CA GLY A 203 0.12 3.48 7.66
C GLY A 203 -0.59 4.25 6.55
N PHE A 204 -0.92 5.52 6.77
CA PHE A 204 -1.48 6.41 5.75
C PHE A 204 -0.36 6.98 4.88
N LEU A 205 -0.49 6.81 3.57
CA LEU A 205 0.50 7.34 2.63
C LEU A 205 0.33 8.86 2.49
N PRO A 206 1.43 9.61 2.26
CA PRO A 206 1.36 11.06 2.18
C PRO A 206 0.56 11.52 0.95
N LEU A 207 -0.17 12.62 1.10
CA LEU A 207 -1.06 13.13 0.06
C LEU A 207 -0.47 14.39 -0.57
N LYS A 208 -0.58 14.50 -1.90
CA LYS A 208 -0.43 15.76 -2.62
C LYS A 208 -1.76 16.18 -3.23
N SER A 209 -1.86 17.43 -3.68
CA SER A 209 -3.08 17.98 -4.26
C SER A 209 -3.63 17.21 -5.47
N SER A 210 -2.79 16.45 -6.19
CA SER A 210 -3.23 15.61 -7.32
C SER A 210 -3.43 14.13 -6.97
N THR A 211 -3.17 13.73 -5.72
CA THR A 211 -3.37 12.33 -5.30
C THR A 211 -4.85 11.97 -5.36
N ARG A 212 -5.15 10.87 -6.07
CA ARG A 212 -6.49 10.29 -6.08
C ARG A 212 -6.51 9.03 -5.22
N ILE A 213 -7.50 8.94 -4.33
CA ILE A 213 -7.62 7.83 -3.39
C ILE A 213 -8.94 7.10 -3.62
N HIS A 214 -8.90 5.77 -3.53
CA HIS A 214 -10.09 4.95 -3.52
C HIS A 214 -10.01 3.94 -2.39
N HIS A 215 -10.94 4.06 -1.44
CA HIS A 215 -11.14 3.07 -0.41
C HIS A 215 -12.08 1.99 -0.94
N ILE A 216 -11.66 0.73 -0.82
CA ILE A 216 -12.59 -0.38 -0.90
C ILE A 216 -13.25 -0.51 0.47
N ILE A 217 -14.58 -0.58 0.48
CA ILE A 217 -15.35 -0.75 1.71
C ILE A 217 -14.89 -2.01 2.46
N GLU A 218 -14.81 -1.92 3.78
CA GLU A 218 -14.46 -3.05 4.63
C GLU A 218 -15.48 -4.17 4.55
N ASN A 219 -15.00 -5.41 4.75
CA ASN A 219 -15.85 -6.60 4.75
C ASN A 219 -15.45 -7.50 5.91
N VAL A 220 -16.45 -7.97 6.68
CA VAL A 220 -16.24 -8.78 7.89
C VAL A 220 -15.50 -10.09 7.59
N LEU A 221 -15.71 -10.66 6.40
CA LEU A 221 -15.04 -11.89 5.96
C LEU A 221 -13.71 -11.62 5.23
N THR A 222 -13.30 -10.36 5.12
CA THR A 222 -12.13 -9.93 4.32
C THR A 222 -12.21 -10.43 2.87
N LEU A 223 -13.43 -10.43 2.32
CA LEU A 223 -13.71 -10.80 0.93
C LEU A 223 -14.16 -9.56 0.14
N TRP A 224 -13.31 -9.11 -0.78
CA TRP A 224 -13.53 -7.94 -1.62
C TRP A 224 -13.88 -8.35 -3.05
N MET A 225 -15.01 -9.05 -3.21
CA MET A 225 -15.46 -9.55 -4.52
C MET A 225 -16.90 -9.16 -4.90
N GLU A 226 -17.66 -8.58 -3.97
CA GLU A 226 -19.03 -8.13 -4.27
C GLU A 226 -19.10 -7.20 -5.49
N PRO A 227 -19.92 -7.53 -6.52
CA PRO A 227 -19.94 -6.80 -7.78
C PRO A 227 -20.27 -5.31 -7.66
N THR A 228 -21.24 -4.95 -6.82
CA THR A 228 -21.73 -3.56 -6.68
C THR A 228 -20.97 -2.76 -5.64
N GLU A 229 -20.33 -3.42 -4.68
CA GLU A 229 -19.68 -2.76 -3.53
C GLU A 229 -18.16 -2.65 -3.70
N HIS A 230 -17.54 -3.62 -4.38
CA HIS A 230 -16.08 -3.65 -4.56
C HIS A 230 -15.70 -3.51 -6.04
N VAL A 231 -16.22 -4.39 -6.91
CA VAL A 231 -15.73 -4.52 -8.28
C VAL A 231 -16.08 -3.29 -9.13
N LEU A 232 -17.34 -2.87 -9.09
CA LEU A 232 -17.80 -1.73 -9.89
C LEU A 232 -17.21 -0.40 -9.43
N PRO A 233 -17.19 -0.04 -8.12
CA PRO A 233 -16.54 1.18 -7.66
C PRO A 233 -15.05 1.24 -8.00
N LEU A 234 -14.34 0.12 -7.83
CA LEU A 234 -12.94 0.00 -8.22
C LEU A 234 -12.76 0.28 -9.71
N ARG A 235 -13.57 -0.35 -10.56
CA ARG A 235 -13.50 -0.14 -12.01
C ARG A 235 -13.72 1.33 -12.36
N VAL A 236 -14.75 1.97 -11.82
CA VAL A 236 -15.05 3.38 -12.08
C VAL A 236 -13.87 4.27 -11.68
N PHE A 237 -13.26 4.01 -10.53
CA PHE A 237 -12.04 4.70 -10.12
C PHE A 237 -10.90 4.50 -11.12
N LEU A 238 -10.64 3.25 -11.55
CA LEU A 238 -9.57 2.95 -12.50
C LEU A 238 -9.81 3.56 -13.89
N GLU A 239 -11.05 3.56 -14.38
CA GLU A 239 -11.44 4.22 -15.63
C GLU A 239 -11.19 5.73 -15.54
N ASN A 240 -11.54 6.35 -14.41
CA ASN A 240 -11.29 7.77 -14.16
C ASN A 240 -9.79 8.10 -14.11
N ILE A 241 -8.98 7.28 -13.44
CA ILE A 241 -7.53 7.57 -13.35
C ILE A 241 -6.83 7.34 -14.68
N LEU A 242 -7.25 6.36 -15.46
CA LEU A 242 -6.64 6.00 -16.74
C LEU A 242 -7.16 6.86 -17.91
N ASN A 243 -8.33 7.50 -17.75
CA ASN A 243 -9.08 8.17 -18.82
C ASN A 243 -9.42 7.23 -19.98
N VAL A 244 -9.83 6.00 -19.65
CA VAL A 244 -10.22 4.96 -20.63
C VAL A 244 -11.43 4.20 -20.13
N ASN A 245 -12.16 3.58 -21.05
CA ASN A 245 -13.18 2.59 -20.70
C ASN A 245 -12.51 1.21 -20.58
N LEU A 246 -12.57 0.60 -19.40
CA LEU A 246 -11.97 -0.71 -19.11
C LEU A 246 -12.95 -1.87 -19.38
N GLN A 247 -14.12 -1.60 -19.96
CA GLN A 247 -15.05 -2.62 -20.42
C GLN A 247 -14.43 -3.44 -21.56
N GLN A 248 -13.95 -4.64 -21.23
CA GLN A 248 -14.11 -5.77 -22.15
C GLN A 248 -15.60 -6.17 -22.13
N GLN A 249 -16.16 -6.62 -23.25
CA GLN A 249 -17.58 -6.93 -23.45
C GLN A 249 -18.10 -8.07 -22.54
N THR A 250 -18.20 -7.87 -21.23
CA THR A 250 -18.76 -8.85 -20.29
C THR A 250 -19.75 -8.20 -19.34
N VAL A 251 -20.99 -8.71 -19.38
CA VAL A 251 -22.17 -8.77 -18.47
C VAL A 251 -22.49 -7.61 -17.49
N ILE A 252 -21.53 -6.77 -17.11
CA ILE A 252 -21.65 -5.65 -16.14
C ILE A 252 -22.39 -4.43 -16.73
N SER A 253 -22.84 -4.50 -17.99
CA SER A 253 -23.72 -3.50 -18.60
C SER A 253 -25.01 -3.29 -17.79
N TYR A 254 -25.51 -4.32 -17.10
CA TYR A 254 -26.73 -4.24 -16.29
C TYR A 254 -26.52 -3.48 -14.97
N ALA A 255 -25.41 -3.70 -14.26
CA ALA A 255 -25.11 -3.03 -12.99
C ALA A 255 -24.88 -1.51 -13.19
N ARG A 256 -24.17 -1.11 -14.24
CA ARG A 256 -24.01 0.30 -14.60
C ARG A 256 -25.33 0.95 -15.01
N LYS A 257 -26.21 0.22 -15.71
CA LYS A 257 -27.55 0.72 -16.08
C LYS A 257 -28.43 0.92 -14.85
N LYS A 258 -28.36 0.01 -13.87
CA LYS A 258 -29.06 0.12 -12.58
C LYS A 258 -28.51 1.27 -11.71
N MET A 259 -27.19 1.53 -11.75
CA MET A 259 -26.57 2.63 -11.00
C MET A 259 -26.71 4.01 -11.66
N LEU A 260 -26.65 4.12 -12.99
CA LEU A 260 -26.99 5.35 -13.72
C LEU A 260 -28.45 5.75 -13.47
N GLN A 261 -29.34 4.78 -13.22
CA GLN A 261 -30.71 5.02 -12.77
C GLN A 261 -30.81 5.45 -11.30
N GLN A 262 -29.83 5.12 -10.45
CA GLN A 262 -29.84 5.39 -9.00
C GLN A 262 -29.08 6.67 -8.57
N LYS A 263 -28.42 7.43 -9.46
CA LYS A 263 -27.64 8.64 -9.10
C LYS A 263 -26.68 8.43 -7.92
N LEU A 264 -25.88 7.36 -7.93
CA LEU A 264 -24.76 7.25 -6.98
C LEU A 264 -23.63 8.18 -7.43
N ASN A 265 -23.49 9.31 -6.72
CA ASN A 265 -22.28 10.13 -6.76
C ASN A 265 -21.18 9.36 -6.01
N ILE A 266 -20.32 8.63 -6.72
CA ILE A 266 -19.09 8.08 -6.13
C ILE A 266 -18.07 9.22 -6.13
N PRO A 267 -17.77 9.88 -5.00
CA PRO A 267 -16.86 11.01 -5.00
C PRO A 267 -15.44 10.49 -5.25
N VAL A 268 -14.84 10.85 -6.39
CA VAL A 268 -13.38 10.83 -6.53
C VAL A 268 -12.88 11.97 -5.65
N ARG A 269 -12.51 11.65 -4.40
CA ARG A 269 -12.00 12.67 -3.48
C ARG A 269 -10.55 12.95 -3.81
N VAL A 270 -10.33 14.17 -4.25
CA VAL A 270 -9.01 14.80 -4.29
C VAL A 270 -8.81 15.40 -2.91
N TYR A 271 -7.89 14.82 -2.13
CA TYR A 271 -7.55 15.38 -0.83
C TYR A 271 -6.46 16.43 -1.04
N SER A 272 -6.76 17.70 -0.77
CA SER A 272 -5.71 18.72 -0.67
C SER A 272 -4.93 18.48 0.62
N ALA A 273 -3.60 18.54 0.55
CA ALA A 273 -2.77 18.64 1.75
C ALA A 273 -3.20 19.89 2.53
N MET A 274 -3.53 19.74 3.81
CA MET A 274 -3.52 20.86 4.77
C MET A 274 -2.12 20.99 5.35
#